data_AF-B8ESY0-F1
#
_entry.id   AF-B8ESY0-F1
#
_cell.length_a   1.000
_cell.length_b   1.000
_cell.length_c   1.000
_cell.angle_alpha   90.00
_cell.angle_beta   90.00
_cell.angle_gamma   90.00
#
_symmetry.space_group_name_H-M   'P 1'
#
loop_
_entity.id
_entity.type
_entity.pdbx_description
1 polymer ?
#
loop_
_entity_poly.entity_id
_entity_poly.type
_entity_poly.pdbx_seq_one_letter_code
_entity_poly.pdbx_strand_id
1 'polypeptide(L)' 'MTPDQVHYGQADEVYAARQKILDRAFQANPERFVKKPPEPPFKPIAAWIKPAIQRFQIQA' A
#
# COMPACT_ATOMS: atom_id res chain seq x y z
N MET A 1 -2.34 0.38 1.46
CA MET A 1 -1.26 -0.62 1.50
C MET A 1 -1.72 -1.66 2.50
N THR A 2 -1.55 -2.94 2.19
CA THR A 2 -1.95 -4.03 3.08
C THR A 2 -0.80 -4.42 4.01
N PRO A 3 -1.07 -5.08 5.15
CA PRO A 3 -0.01 -5.68 5.97
C PRO A 3 0.93 -6.59 5.19
N ASP A 4 0.41 -7.37 4.24
CA ASP A 4 1.18 -8.24 3.33
C ASP A 4 2.23 -7.46 2.52
N GLN A 5 1.79 -6.38 1.87
CA GLN A 5 2.68 -5.51 1.08
C GLN A 5 3.77 -4.87 1.93
N VAL A 6 3.48 -4.52 3.19
CA VAL A 6 4.48 -3.98 4.11
C VAL A 6 5.44 -5.08 4.54
N HIS A 7 4.91 -6.24 4.96
CA HIS A 7 5.67 -7.34 5.50
C HIS A 7 6.67 -7.93 4.50
N TYR A 8 6.28 -8.05 3.24
CA TYR A 8 7.12 -8.59 2.18
C TYR A 8 7.91 -7.53 1.41
N GLY A 9 8.05 -6.32 1.95
CA GLY A 9 8.94 -5.29 1.39
C GLY A 9 8.44 -4.59 0.12
N GLN A 10 7.16 -4.73 -0.23
CA GLN A 10 6.55 -4.12 -1.42
C GLN A 10 6.09 -2.66 -1.19
N ALA A 11 6.29 -2.13 0.02
CA ALA A 11 5.78 -0.82 0.42
C ALA A 11 6.25 0.32 -0.49
N ASP A 12 7.52 0.29 -0.91
CA ASP A 12 8.12 1.33 -1.74
C ASP A 12 7.57 1.32 -3.16
N GLU A 13 7.44 0.13 -3.75
CA GLU A 13 6.89 -0.05 -5.10
C GLU A 13 5.42 0.41 -5.16
N VAL A 14 4.63 0.02 -4.15
CA VAL A 14 3.23 0.43 -4.02
C VAL A 14 3.11 1.94 -3.83
N TYR A 15 4.00 2.55 -3.03
CA TYR A 15 4.01 4.00 -2.85
C TYR A 15 4.35 4.74 -4.15
N ALA A 16 5.40 4.31 -4.85
CA ALA A 16 5.80 4.88 -6.13
C ALA A 16 4.72 4.75 -7.21
N ALA A 17 4.04 3.61 -7.28
CA ALA A 17 2.92 3.39 -8.20
C ALA A 17 1.75 4.33 -7.89
N ARG A 18 1.43 4.54 -6.61
CA ARG A 18 0.39 5.48 -6.18
C ARG A 18 0.74 6.92 -6.54
N GLN A 19 2.00 7.34 -6.35
CA GLN A 19 2.43 8.69 -6.73
C GLN A 19 2.23 8.93 -8.23
N LYS A 20 2.64 7.98 -9.10
CA LYS A 20 2.44 8.10 -10.56
C LYS A 20 0.98 8.31 -10.96
N ILE A 21 0.05 7.61 -10.29
CA ILE A 21 -1.39 7.74 -10.54
C ILE A 21 -1.89 9.13 -10.10
N LEU A 22 -1.46 9.58 -8.93
CA LEU A 22 -1.79 10.89 -8.38
C LEU A 22 -1.24 12.04 -9.24
N ASP A 23 -0.01 11.91 -9.74
CA ASP A 23 0.60 12.86 -10.67
C ASP A 23 -0.25 12.97 -11.94
N ARG A 24 -0.63 11.82 -12.54
CA ARG A 24 -1.50 11.81 -13.72
C ARG A 24 -2.86 12.46 -13.46
N ALA A 25 -3.45 12.19 -12.29
CA ALA A 25 -4.73 12.78 -11.92
C ALA A 25 -4.62 14.30 -11.76
N PHE A 26 -3.53 14.79 -11.16
CA PHE A 26 -3.25 16.21 -11.01
C PHE A 26 -3.04 16.90 -12.35
N GLN A 27 -2.24 16.30 -13.26
CA GLN A 27 -2.03 16.86 -14.59
C GLN A 27 -3.33 16.96 -15.41
N ALA A 28 -4.26 16.03 -15.21
CA ALA A 28 -5.52 16.01 -15.95
C ALA A 28 -6.56 17.03 -15.43
N ASN A 29 -6.62 17.27 -14.10
CA ASN A 29 -7.63 18.12 -13.48
C ASN A 29 -7.04 18.84 -12.24
N PRO A 30 -6.11 19.80 -12.43
CA PRO A 30 -5.40 20.44 -11.32
C PRO A 30 -6.33 21.20 -10.36
N GLU A 31 -7.44 21.75 -10.85
CA GLU A 31 -8.44 22.50 -10.08
C GLU A 31 -9.17 21.65 -9.03
N ARG A 32 -9.14 20.32 -9.16
CA ARG A 32 -9.70 19.40 -8.17
C ARG A 32 -8.79 19.22 -6.95
N PHE A 33 -7.56 19.75 -7.00
CA PHE A 33 -6.57 19.62 -5.94
C PHE A 33 -6.19 20.99 -5.37
N VAL A 34 -6.19 21.10 -4.05
CA VAL A 34 -5.94 22.38 -3.37
C VAL A 34 -4.44 22.70 -3.40
N LYS A 35 -4.07 23.78 -4.11
CA LYS A 35 -2.75 24.46 -4.10
C LYS A 35 -1.53 23.66 -4.58
N LYS A 36 -1.54 22.32 -4.56
CA LYS A 36 -0.39 21.49 -4.92
C LYS A 36 -0.78 20.09 -5.44
N PRO A 37 0.14 19.37 -6.11
CA PRO A 37 0.00 17.95 -6.39
C PRO A 37 -0.26 17.15 -5.10
N PRO A 38 -1.16 16.14 -5.14
CA PRO A 38 -1.40 15.26 -4.01
C PRO A 38 -0.27 14.22 -3.86
N GLU A 39 -0.06 13.78 -2.62
CA GLU A 39 0.88 12.72 -2.26
C GLU A 39 0.11 11.56 -1.61
N PRO A 40 0.53 10.29 -1.78
CA PRO A 40 -0.05 9.18 -1.06
C PRO A 40 0.19 9.32 0.45
N PRO A 41 -0.68 8.74 1.31
CA PRO A 41 -0.44 8.68 2.75
C PRO A 41 0.91 8.05 3.07
N PHE A 42 1.52 8.48 4.17
CA PHE A 42 2.81 7.96 4.65
C PHE A 42 2.82 6.43 4.71
N LYS A 43 3.97 5.85 4.35
CA LYS A 43 4.20 4.40 4.43
C LYS A 43 4.18 3.96 5.90
N PRO A 44 3.52 2.86 6.25
CA PRO A 44 3.74 2.20 7.53
C PRO A 44 5.20 1.78 7.69
N ILE A 45 5.74 1.84 8.91
CA ILE A 45 7.13 1.43 9.20
C ILE A 45 7.25 -0.10 9.18
N ALA A 46 6.25 -0.80 9.73
CA ALA A 46 6.21 -2.26 9.79
C ALA A 46 4.77 -2.76 9.89
N ALA A 47 4.56 -4.02 9.50
CA ALA A 47 3.34 -4.76 9.75
C ALA A 47 3.68 -6.19 10.20
N TRP A 48 3.03 -6.66 11.26
CA TRP A 48 3.24 -8.00 11.79
C TRP A 48 2.09 -8.92 11.36
N ILE A 49 2.42 -10.00 10.64
CA ILE A 49 1.45 -11.00 10.20
C ILE A 49 1.61 -12.24 11.07
N LYS A 50 0.52 -12.65 11.74
CA LYS A 50 0.52 -13.89 12.52
C LYS A 50 0.50 -15.11 11.56
N PRO A 51 1.40 -16.09 11.72
CA PRO A 51 1.35 -17.30 10.92
C PRO A 51 0.04 -18.07 11.16
N ALA A 52 -0.46 -18.70 10.10
CA ALA A 52 -1.63 -19.56 10.16
C ALA A 52 -1.35 -20.75 11.09
N ILE A 53 -2.32 -21.10 11.95
CA ILE A 53 -2.25 -22.33 12.73
C ILE A 53 -2.58 -23.47 11.78
N GLN A 54 -1.59 -24.29 11.45
CA GLN A 54 -1.78 -25.47 10.64
C GLN A 54 -2.56 -26.51 11.47
N ARG A 55 -3.86 -26.70 11.15
CA ARG A 55 -4.64 -27.78 11.76
C ARG A 55 -4.27 -29.06 11.03
N PHE A 56 -3.49 -29.92 11.68
CA PHE A 56 -3.32 -31.29 11.23
C PHE A 56 -4.63 -32.05 11.50
N GLN A 57 -5.30 -32.52 10.44
CA GLN A 57 -6.40 -33.47 10.56
C GLN A 57 -5.79 -34.83 10.90
N ILE A 58 -5.96 -35.30 12.12
CA ILE A 58 -5.64 -36.69 12.46
C ILE A 58 -6.81 -37.52 11.93
N GLN A 59 -6.56 -38.32 10.89
CA GLN A 59 -7.51 -39.34 10.44
C GLN A 59 -7.41 -40.53 11.40
N ALA A 60 -8.57 -40.98 11.90
CA ALA A 60 -8.74 -42.20 12.68
C ALA A 60 -9.23 -43.33 11.78
#